data_AF-A0A1K1NUR0-F1
#
_entry.id   AF-A0A1K1NUR0-F1
#
_cell.length_a   1.000
_cell.length_b   1.000
_cell.length_c   1.000
_cell.angle_alpha   90.00
_cell.angle_beta   90.00
_cell.angle_gamma   90.00
#
_symmetry.space_group_name_H-M   'P 1'
#
loop_
_entity.id
_entity.type
_entity.pdbx_description
1 polymer ?
#
loop_
_entity_poly.entity_id
_entity_poly.type
_entity_poly.pdbx_seq_one_letter_code
_entity_poly.pdbx_strand_id
1 'polypeptide(L)'
;MKLKLSKIALAVAVLGTTPAAFALTPAQIAAGPTTYVWLSGASAPSNAVFRSVMALCKDANSDGKPDDAHVYMQGTGKEPGKSSGDRVAYACTMGANAGSLEDKKVVVYHTVENGSFNSYSPHLKMAGDTNPELLPSLQRVEDLKDLGAGGKCANGAAVFDLPAPLDTVGRYNNCSVVTKNFSSGNVGTPGQDYPDGGFSDTEYLINKQNLAINTDLSAIGTELATNIGQAFGVAVSYPLYYRLQRNDIKAGYLSGSCDSGSASAPNLTLACQPNLPAQRYTAIVGRDSINGVTVNFFDNNTDTGMPNSKLHLVRRVPTSGTQSASNARFLGKPCATGVSQGAQDPARGLISGTTPSSEGDNSTAVVKITEWPSTGGVKTKLDAASQAGEFAVGVVSAENTPAGAGANDRWAFVKLNRVSPNPDAQQRAEALDGSYDFWYELVAFTAAGVSSASPEGAELIAAVTTTLGETDLKGIFATPAAGASGPTSRGGRFGNSCQFQGE
;
A
#
# COMPACT_ATOMS: atom_id res chain seq x y z
N MET A 1 -7.03 24.30 79.35
CA MET A 1 -6.83 25.56 78.62
C MET A 1 -5.83 25.30 77.49
N LYS A 2 -6.33 25.35 76.25
CA LYS A 2 -5.69 25.57 74.93
C LYS A 2 -4.29 24.98 74.59
N LEU A 3 -4.32 24.07 73.61
CA LEU A 3 -3.26 23.58 72.70
C LEU A 3 -2.33 24.67 72.13
N LYS A 4 -1.04 24.33 71.96
CA LYS A 4 -0.23 24.59 70.73
C LYS A 4 0.90 23.57 70.59
N LEU A 5 0.64 22.46 69.87
CA LEU A 5 1.67 21.71 69.16
C LEU A 5 1.80 22.35 67.77
N SER A 6 2.96 22.92 67.47
CA SER A 6 3.25 23.47 66.14
C SER A 6 4.60 22.96 65.65
N LYS A 7 4.53 22.27 64.49
CA LYS A 7 5.60 21.92 63.53
C LYS A 7 6.23 20.52 63.65
N ILE A 8 5.46 19.51 63.22
CA ILE A 8 5.99 18.42 62.39
C ILE A 8 5.17 18.48 61.10
N ALA A 9 5.76 19.00 60.02
CA ALA A 9 5.15 18.91 58.69
C ALA A 9 5.57 17.59 58.07
N LEU A 10 4.57 16.73 57.93
CA LEU A 10 4.60 15.41 57.31
C LEU A 10 4.86 15.55 55.81
N ALA A 11 5.95 14.97 55.32
CA ALA A 11 6.14 14.70 53.91
C ALA A 11 5.13 13.62 53.49
N VAL A 12 4.01 14.04 52.92
CA VAL A 12 3.05 13.13 52.27
C VAL A 12 3.41 13.05 50.79
N ALA A 13 3.67 11.82 50.37
CA ALA A 13 4.06 11.40 49.04
C ALA A 13 3.14 11.98 47.95
N VAL A 14 3.72 12.78 47.05
CA VAL A 14 3.28 12.85 45.65
C VAL A 14 4.18 11.89 44.88
N LEU A 15 3.95 10.58 45.07
CA LEU A 15 4.26 9.60 44.04
C LEU A 15 3.10 9.70 43.05
N GLY A 16 3.17 10.71 42.18
CA GLY A 16 2.41 10.73 40.94
C GLY A 16 2.94 9.60 40.07
N THR A 17 2.50 8.37 40.32
CA THR A 17 2.63 7.30 39.34
C THR A 17 1.63 7.65 38.24
N THR A 18 2.10 8.34 37.20
CA THR A 18 1.48 8.18 35.88
C THR A 18 1.33 6.67 35.67
N PRO A 19 0.13 6.12 35.47
CA PRO A 19 0.02 4.70 35.16
C PRO A 19 0.93 4.47 33.95
N ALA A 20 1.98 3.68 34.14
CA ALA A 20 2.76 3.20 33.01
C ALA A 20 1.75 2.51 32.10
N ALA A 21 1.60 3.03 30.89
CA ALA A 21 0.63 2.52 29.94
C ALA A 21 0.99 1.05 29.68
N PHE A 22 0.25 0.13 30.30
CA PHE A 22 0.52 -1.29 30.24
C PHE A 22 -0.02 -1.82 28.92
N ALA A 23 0.74 -1.59 27.86
CA ALA A 23 0.98 -2.52 26.76
C ALA A 23 0.01 -3.72 26.72
N LEU A 24 -0.86 -3.87 25.69
CA LEU A 24 -1.65 -5.09 25.44
C LEU A 24 -0.75 -6.23 24.90
N THR A 25 -0.11 -6.97 25.79
CA THR A 25 0.83 -8.07 25.46
C THR A 25 0.13 -9.34 24.96
N PRO A 26 0.86 -10.27 24.32
CA PRO A 26 0.34 -11.61 24.00
C PRO A 26 -0.33 -12.33 25.17
N ALA A 27 0.21 -12.17 26.39
CA ALA A 27 -0.37 -12.76 27.60
C ALA A 27 -1.73 -12.13 27.96
N GLN A 28 -1.89 -10.82 27.82
CA GLN A 28 -3.17 -10.14 28.06
C GLN A 28 -4.22 -10.44 26.98
N ILE A 29 -3.78 -10.70 25.75
CA ILE A 29 -4.63 -11.19 24.66
C ILE A 29 -5.12 -12.61 24.98
N ALA A 30 -4.24 -13.48 25.46
CA ALA A 30 -4.61 -14.84 25.86
C ALA A 30 -5.53 -14.90 27.09
N ALA A 31 -5.45 -13.92 27.99
CA ALA A 31 -6.11 -13.95 29.29
C ALA A 31 -7.55 -13.38 29.33
N GLY A 32 -8.06 -12.76 28.27
CA GLY A 32 -9.35 -12.06 28.32
C GLY A 32 -10.16 -12.13 27.03
N PRO A 33 -11.43 -11.68 27.05
CA PRO A 33 -12.21 -11.56 25.84
C PRO A 33 -11.48 -10.61 24.90
N THR A 34 -11.12 -11.10 23.72
CA THR A 34 -10.45 -10.35 22.68
C THR A 34 -11.25 -10.50 21.40
N THR A 35 -11.57 -9.39 20.77
CA THR A 35 -12.18 -9.36 19.45
C THR A 35 -11.09 -9.47 18.40
N TYR A 36 -11.29 -10.30 17.40
CA TYR A 36 -10.37 -10.45 16.27
C TYR A 36 -11.04 -9.92 15.03
N VAL A 37 -10.34 -9.04 14.32
CA VAL A 37 -10.75 -8.52 13.01
C VAL A 37 -9.61 -8.79 12.04
N TRP A 38 -9.94 -9.14 10.80
CA TRP A 38 -8.93 -9.33 9.77
C TRP A 38 -9.25 -8.49 8.54
N LEU A 39 -8.37 -7.51 8.27
CA LEU A 39 -8.38 -6.66 7.09
C LEU A 39 -7.41 -7.22 6.04
N SER A 40 -7.85 -7.27 4.77
CA SER A 40 -6.98 -7.64 3.66
C SER A 40 -7.03 -6.68 2.48
N GLY A 41 -6.07 -6.82 1.57
CA GLY A 41 -6.08 -6.14 0.28
C GLY A 41 -4.97 -5.10 0.13
N ALA A 42 -5.35 -3.83 0.00
CA ALA A 42 -4.54 -2.77 -0.57
C ALA A 42 -3.20 -2.58 0.16
N SER A 43 -2.09 -2.90 -0.53
CA SER A 43 -0.73 -2.66 -0.02
C SER A 43 -0.35 -1.19 -0.02
N ALA A 44 -0.99 -0.41 -0.89
CA ALA A 44 -0.63 0.95 -1.18
C ALA A 44 -1.12 1.97 -0.11
N PRO A 45 -2.22 1.74 0.63
CA PRO A 45 -2.56 2.52 1.82
C PRO A 45 -2.16 1.82 3.12
N SER A 46 -1.21 0.88 3.11
CA SER A 46 -0.88 0.08 4.31
C SER A 46 -0.60 0.93 5.55
N ASN A 47 0.15 2.03 5.36
CA ASN A 47 0.49 2.96 6.44
C ASN A 47 -0.72 3.81 6.86
N ALA A 48 -1.61 4.14 5.94
CA ALA A 48 -2.82 4.90 6.20
C ALA A 48 -3.84 4.08 7.00
N VAL A 49 -4.06 2.83 6.61
CA VAL A 49 -4.89 1.88 7.36
C VAL A 49 -4.29 1.66 8.75
N PHE A 50 -2.97 1.45 8.85
CA PHE A 50 -2.29 1.35 10.14
C PHE A 50 -2.57 2.54 11.05
N ARG A 51 -2.33 3.77 10.57
CA ARG A 51 -2.50 4.98 11.37
C ARG A 51 -3.95 5.24 11.73
N SER A 52 -4.87 4.90 10.83
CA SER A 52 -6.31 4.96 11.08
C SER A 52 -6.71 4.01 12.22
N VAL A 53 -6.24 2.76 12.19
CA VAL A 53 -6.46 1.82 13.31
C VAL A 53 -5.85 2.33 14.62
N MET A 54 -4.64 2.90 14.58
CA MET A 54 -4.01 3.49 15.78
C MET A 54 -4.78 4.70 16.32
N ALA A 55 -5.40 5.51 15.46
CA ALA A 55 -6.23 6.63 15.86
C ALA A 55 -7.57 6.19 16.51
N LEU A 56 -7.98 4.94 16.28
CA LEU A 56 -9.14 4.33 16.94
C LEU A 56 -8.80 3.70 18.29
N CYS A 57 -7.51 3.50 18.59
CA CYS A 57 -7.06 3.01 19.89
C CYS A 57 -7.27 4.07 20.97
N LYS A 58 -7.54 3.62 22.19
CA LYS A 58 -7.83 4.49 23.33
C LYS A 58 -6.59 5.28 23.74
N ASP A 59 -6.78 6.58 23.88
CA ASP A 59 -5.86 7.55 24.49
C ASP A 59 -6.58 8.20 25.67
N ALA A 60 -6.56 7.52 26.83
CA ALA A 60 -7.27 7.94 28.02
C ALA A 60 -6.63 9.16 28.71
N ASN A 61 -5.35 9.42 28.42
CA ASN A 61 -4.60 10.52 28.99
C ASN A 61 -4.60 11.78 28.08
N SER A 62 -5.07 11.63 26.84
CA SER A 62 -5.17 12.66 25.80
C SER A 62 -3.81 13.29 25.42
N ASP A 63 -2.73 12.52 25.47
CA ASP A 63 -1.38 12.95 25.07
C ASP A 63 -1.12 12.80 23.56
N GLY A 64 -2.12 12.34 22.80
CA GLY A 64 -2.07 12.10 21.37
C GLY A 64 -1.47 10.74 21.01
N LYS A 65 -1.28 9.84 21.98
CA LYS A 65 -0.70 8.51 21.78
C LYS A 65 -1.60 7.45 22.42
N PRO A 66 -1.80 6.31 21.75
CA PRO A 66 -2.60 5.24 22.32
C PRO A 66 -1.90 4.59 23.51
N ASP A 67 -2.64 4.34 24.59
CA ASP A 67 -2.07 3.91 25.87
C ASP A 67 -1.52 2.47 25.81
N ASP A 68 -2.21 1.53 25.17
CA ASP A 68 -1.85 0.10 25.22
C ASP A 68 -1.59 -0.54 23.85
N ALA A 69 -1.34 0.28 22.83
CA ALA A 69 -1.17 -0.20 21.46
C ALA A 69 0.16 -0.92 21.20
N HIS A 70 0.09 -1.95 20.35
CA HIS A 70 1.25 -2.64 19.79
C HIS A 70 1.11 -3.01 18.32
N VAL A 71 2.26 -3.17 17.69
CA VAL A 71 2.40 -3.68 16.32
C VAL A 71 3.19 -4.98 16.32
N TYR A 72 2.68 -5.99 15.63
CA TYR A 72 3.33 -7.29 15.43
C TYR A 72 3.62 -7.44 13.94
N MET A 73 4.87 -7.68 13.56
CA MET A 73 5.32 -7.60 12.19
C MET A 73 6.09 -8.86 11.80
N GLN A 74 5.80 -9.38 10.61
CA GLN A 74 6.56 -10.50 10.05
C GLN A 74 8.02 -10.12 9.75
N GLY A 75 8.27 -8.87 9.33
CA GLY A 75 9.60 -8.36 9.02
C GLY A 75 10.22 -7.49 10.13
N THR A 76 11.28 -6.77 9.76
CA THR A 76 12.02 -5.84 10.63
C THR A 76 11.85 -4.38 10.25
N GLY A 77 11.02 -4.08 9.23
CA GLY A 77 10.77 -2.72 8.78
C GLY A 77 10.22 -1.82 9.88
N LYS A 78 10.47 -0.52 9.73
CA LYS A 78 10.14 0.45 10.79
C LYS A 78 8.64 0.67 10.96
N GLU A 79 7.88 0.63 9.87
CA GLU A 79 6.44 0.83 9.87
C GLU A 79 5.76 -0.01 8.78
N PRO A 80 4.47 -0.37 8.97
CA PRO A 80 3.69 -1.02 7.92
C PRO A 80 3.77 -0.26 6.59
N GLY A 81 4.06 -0.98 5.50
CA GLY A 81 4.21 -0.44 4.14
C GLY A 81 5.65 -0.05 3.75
N LYS A 82 6.57 0.10 4.70
CA LYS A 82 7.98 0.48 4.43
C LYS A 82 8.97 -0.57 4.94
N SER A 83 8.99 -1.75 4.28
CA SER A 83 9.84 -2.94 4.57
C SER A 83 9.42 -3.84 5.75
N SER A 84 8.21 -3.64 6.27
CA SER A 84 7.60 -4.43 7.34
C SER A 84 7.31 -5.90 7.04
N GLY A 85 7.41 -6.30 5.77
CA GLY A 85 6.69 -7.44 5.24
C GLY A 85 5.23 -7.10 4.95
N ASP A 86 4.52 -8.05 4.35
CA ASP A 86 3.16 -7.88 3.87
C ASP A 86 2.10 -8.35 4.90
N ARG A 87 2.53 -8.75 6.10
CA ARG A 87 1.69 -9.23 7.21
C ARG A 87 2.04 -8.49 8.49
N VAL A 88 1.02 -7.86 9.07
CA VAL A 88 1.13 -7.18 10.36
C VAL A 88 -0.14 -7.43 11.17
N ALA A 89 -0.04 -7.28 12.48
CA ALA A 89 -1.20 -7.22 13.36
C ALA A 89 -1.06 -6.03 14.31
N TYR A 90 -2.19 -5.45 14.68
CA TYR A 90 -2.30 -4.35 15.61
C TYR A 90 -3.11 -4.82 16.82
N ALA A 91 -2.70 -4.47 18.03
CA ALA A 91 -3.47 -4.80 19.22
C ALA A 91 -3.56 -3.60 20.14
N CYS A 92 -4.77 -3.23 20.56
CA CYS A 92 -5.02 -2.18 21.53
C CYS A 92 -6.42 -2.33 22.13
N THR A 93 -6.69 -1.59 23.20
CA THR A 93 -8.05 -1.30 23.62
C THR A 93 -8.59 -0.16 22.77
N MET A 94 -9.79 -0.33 22.21
CA MET A 94 -10.40 0.68 21.33
C MET A 94 -11.03 1.83 22.12
N GLY A 95 -10.92 3.05 21.59
CA GLY A 95 -11.55 4.25 22.13
C GLY A 95 -12.95 4.51 21.58
N ALA A 96 -13.57 5.61 22.01
CA ALA A 96 -14.93 5.99 21.64
C ALA A 96 -15.17 6.13 20.12
N ASN A 97 -14.14 6.55 19.38
CA ASN A 97 -14.22 6.71 17.91
C ASN A 97 -14.40 5.38 17.17
N ALA A 98 -14.21 4.24 17.83
CA ALA A 98 -14.41 2.91 17.26
C ALA A 98 -15.85 2.38 17.42
N GLY A 99 -16.78 3.19 17.93
CA GLY A 99 -18.20 2.79 18.02
C GLY A 99 -18.45 1.67 19.03
N SER A 100 -19.11 0.57 18.64
CA SER A 100 -19.41 -0.52 19.58
C SER A 100 -18.18 -1.32 20.02
N LEU A 101 -17.01 -1.02 19.43
CA LEU A 101 -15.73 -1.53 19.85
C LEU A 101 -15.16 -0.80 21.07
N GLU A 102 -15.73 0.34 21.49
CA GLU A 102 -15.25 1.08 22.66
C GLU A 102 -15.03 0.15 23.87
N ASP A 103 -13.87 0.32 24.51
CA ASP A 103 -13.41 -0.48 25.66
C ASP A 103 -13.19 -1.98 25.40
N LYS A 104 -13.32 -2.46 24.17
CA LYS A 104 -12.94 -3.84 23.79
C LYS A 104 -11.45 -3.90 23.47
N LYS A 105 -10.82 -5.00 23.88
CA LYS A 105 -9.49 -5.41 23.39
C LYS A 105 -9.66 -5.97 21.98
N VAL A 106 -9.00 -5.36 21.01
CA VAL A 106 -9.10 -5.77 19.61
C VAL A 106 -7.73 -6.12 19.07
N VAL A 107 -7.67 -7.25 18.36
CA VAL A 107 -6.55 -7.62 17.49
C VAL A 107 -7.00 -7.47 16.06
N VAL A 108 -6.33 -6.60 15.32
CA VAL A 108 -6.56 -6.36 13.90
C VAL A 108 -5.42 -7.02 13.12
N TYR A 109 -5.68 -8.16 12.49
CA TYR A 109 -4.78 -8.70 11.48
C TYR A 109 -4.91 -7.86 10.22
N HIS A 110 -3.78 -7.51 9.59
CA HIS A 110 -3.75 -6.74 8.36
C HIS A 110 -2.79 -7.40 7.36
N THR A 111 -3.36 -7.87 6.26
CA THR A 111 -2.66 -8.64 5.22
C THR A 111 -2.73 -7.92 3.87
N VAL A 112 -1.58 -7.64 3.29
CA VAL A 112 -1.49 -6.93 1.99
C VAL A 112 -0.72 -7.70 0.91
N GLU A 113 -0.57 -9.03 1.06
CA GLU A 113 0.05 -9.83 0.00
C GLU A 113 -0.72 -9.78 -1.29
N ASN A 114 0.03 -9.99 -2.37
CA ASN A 114 -0.47 -10.38 -3.67
C ASN A 114 -1.54 -9.42 -4.22
N GLY A 115 -1.59 -8.18 -3.73
CA GLY A 115 -2.41 -7.13 -4.31
C GLY A 115 -3.75 -6.86 -3.61
N SER A 116 -4.32 -5.72 -3.97
CA SER A 116 -5.51 -5.18 -3.33
C SER A 116 -6.78 -6.00 -3.54
N PHE A 117 -6.85 -6.80 -4.61
CA PHE A 117 -8.00 -7.65 -4.89
C PHE A 117 -8.19 -8.79 -3.87
N ASN A 118 -7.22 -8.99 -2.98
CA ASN A 118 -7.33 -9.95 -1.89
C ASN A 118 -8.23 -9.48 -0.74
N SER A 119 -8.80 -8.27 -0.81
CA SER A 119 -10.00 -7.92 -0.03
C SER A 119 -11.21 -8.75 -0.46
N TYR A 120 -11.30 -9.19 -1.73
CA TYR A 120 -12.43 -9.96 -2.28
C TYR A 120 -12.10 -11.44 -2.51
N SER A 121 -10.86 -11.75 -2.93
CA SER A 121 -10.47 -13.10 -3.38
C SER A 121 -10.86 -14.24 -2.44
N PRO A 122 -10.68 -14.13 -1.10
CA PRO A 122 -11.14 -15.17 -0.17
C PRO A 122 -12.64 -15.44 -0.27
N HIS A 123 -13.44 -14.38 -0.33
CA HIS A 123 -14.90 -14.44 -0.40
C HIS A 123 -15.40 -14.98 -1.73
N LEU A 124 -14.71 -14.65 -2.83
CA LEU A 124 -14.96 -15.24 -4.14
C LEU A 124 -14.69 -16.74 -4.15
N LYS A 125 -13.55 -17.19 -3.60
CA LYS A 125 -13.24 -18.62 -3.48
C LYS A 125 -14.25 -19.36 -2.61
N MET A 126 -14.65 -18.77 -1.49
CA MET A 126 -15.67 -19.36 -0.60
C MET A 126 -17.07 -19.39 -1.23
N ALA A 127 -17.39 -18.43 -2.11
CA ALA A 127 -18.58 -18.43 -2.95
C ALA A 127 -18.51 -19.39 -4.15
N GLY A 128 -17.36 -20.02 -4.39
CA GLY A 128 -17.18 -21.03 -5.44
C GLY A 128 -16.67 -20.51 -6.78
N ASP A 129 -16.16 -19.27 -6.84
CA ASP A 129 -15.55 -18.74 -8.06
C ASP A 129 -14.26 -19.53 -8.41
N THR A 130 -14.23 -20.04 -9.64
CA THR A 130 -13.17 -20.92 -10.14
C THR A 130 -12.08 -20.18 -10.89
N ASN A 131 -12.13 -18.84 -10.95
CA ASN A 131 -11.14 -18.05 -11.68
C ASN A 131 -9.71 -18.37 -11.17
N PRO A 132 -8.77 -18.67 -12.09
CA PRO A 132 -7.42 -19.10 -11.75
C PRO A 132 -6.54 -18.00 -11.15
N GLU A 133 -6.88 -16.71 -11.36
CA GLU A 133 -6.17 -15.57 -10.78
C GLU A 133 -6.47 -15.40 -9.29
N LEU A 134 -7.57 -15.99 -8.80
CA LEU A 134 -7.94 -15.95 -7.39
C LEU A 134 -7.03 -16.86 -6.58
N LEU A 135 -6.44 -16.30 -5.52
CA LEU A 135 -5.57 -17.07 -4.64
C LEU A 135 -6.38 -18.02 -3.75
N PRO A 136 -5.95 -19.29 -3.63
CA PRO A 136 -6.61 -20.27 -2.78
C PRO A 136 -6.28 -20.08 -1.29
N SER A 137 -5.34 -19.20 -0.96
CA SER A 137 -4.91 -18.97 0.40
C SER A 137 -4.34 -17.58 0.61
N LEU A 138 -4.40 -17.14 1.86
CA LEU A 138 -3.72 -15.95 2.36
C LEU A 138 -3.02 -16.31 3.67
N GLN A 139 -1.89 -15.69 3.91
CA GLN A 139 -1.20 -15.73 5.18
C GLN A 139 -1.61 -14.55 6.06
N ARG A 140 -1.44 -14.69 7.36
CA ARG A 140 -1.47 -13.59 8.34
C ARG A 140 -0.48 -13.88 9.45
N VAL A 141 -0.20 -12.87 10.29
CA VAL A 141 0.52 -13.13 11.54
C VAL A 141 -0.23 -14.22 12.32
N GLU A 142 0.53 -15.16 12.89
CA GLU A 142 0.01 -16.24 13.74
C GLU A 142 -0.88 -15.68 14.86
N ASP A 143 -1.76 -16.51 15.41
CA ASP A 143 -2.66 -16.10 16.48
C ASP A 143 -1.90 -15.47 17.66
N LEU A 144 -2.17 -14.19 17.95
CA LEU A 144 -1.36 -13.42 18.90
C LEU A 144 -1.41 -13.99 20.32
N LYS A 145 -2.52 -14.64 20.70
CA LYS A 145 -2.68 -15.38 21.97
C LYS A 145 -1.62 -16.48 22.14
N ASP A 146 -1.13 -17.05 21.05
CA ASP A 146 -0.19 -18.18 21.03
C ASP A 146 1.27 -17.74 20.90
N LEU A 147 1.53 -16.42 20.80
CA LEU A 147 2.86 -15.86 20.63
C LEU A 147 3.63 -15.69 21.95
N GLY A 148 2.96 -15.75 23.10
CA GLY A 148 3.59 -15.72 24.42
C GLY A 148 4.40 -17.00 24.74
N ALA A 149 4.16 -18.09 24.02
CA ALA A 149 4.84 -19.37 24.19
C ALA A 149 5.89 -19.58 23.07
N GLY A 150 7.16 -19.28 23.36
CA GLY A 150 8.32 -19.83 22.65
C GLY A 150 8.69 -19.22 21.28
N GLY A 151 9.22 -17.99 21.24
CA GLY A 151 10.03 -17.51 20.10
C GLY A 151 9.31 -17.34 18.77
N LYS A 152 7.96 -17.26 18.77
CA LYS A 152 7.15 -17.04 17.57
C LYS A 152 7.07 -15.59 17.10
N CYS A 153 7.55 -14.65 17.90
CA CYS A 153 8.15 -13.41 17.42
C CYS A 153 9.57 -13.37 18.01
N ALA A 154 10.47 -12.52 17.50
CA ALA A 154 11.81 -12.39 18.08
C ALA A 154 11.72 -12.35 19.62
N ASN A 155 12.42 -13.26 20.32
CA ASN A 155 12.36 -13.49 21.78
C ASN A 155 12.76 -12.24 22.59
N GLY A 156 11.94 -11.19 22.62
CA GLY A 156 12.30 -9.92 23.24
C GLY A 156 11.12 -9.03 23.60
N ALA A 157 11.43 -7.99 24.39
CA ALA A 157 10.53 -6.89 24.67
C ALA A 157 10.23 -6.11 23.37
N ALA A 158 9.09 -5.42 23.36
CA ALA A 158 8.77 -4.51 22.29
C ALA A 158 9.88 -3.46 22.08
N VAL A 159 10.19 -3.14 20.83
CA VAL A 159 11.08 -2.01 20.48
C VAL A 159 10.22 -0.79 20.19
N PHE A 160 10.58 0.36 20.76
CA PHE A 160 9.93 1.65 20.49
C PHE A 160 10.75 2.40 19.43
N ASP A 161 10.32 2.35 18.17
CA ASP A 161 11.03 2.99 17.04
C ASP A 161 10.09 3.18 15.84
N LEU A 162 8.81 3.50 16.11
CA LEU A 162 7.91 4.01 15.08
C LEU A 162 8.12 5.51 14.91
N PRO A 163 7.85 6.09 13.73
CA PRO A 163 7.85 7.54 13.57
C PRO A 163 6.78 8.21 14.44
N ALA A 164 7.10 9.41 14.95
CA ALA A 164 6.13 10.26 15.63
C ALA A 164 4.82 10.40 14.81
N PRO A 165 3.64 10.51 15.47
CA PRO A 165 3.45 10.57 16.93
C PRO A 165 3.41 9.19 17.64
N LEU A 166 3.64 8.10 16.93
CA LEU A 166 3.48 6.74 17.45
C LEU A 166 4.78 6.16 18.05
N ASP A 167 5.75 7.01 18.37
CA ASP A 167 7.07 6.63 18.85
C ASP A 167 7.07 5.90 20.20
N THR A 168 5.93 5.89 20.92
CA THR A 168 5.69 5.15 22.16
C THR A 168 4.96 3.83 21.98
N VAL A 169 4.55 3.47 20.75
CA VAL A 169 3.87 2.20 20.47
C VAL A 169 4.90 1.08 20.38
N GLY A 170 4.67 0.01 21.14
CA GLY A 170 5.58 -1.13 21.16
C GLY A 170 5.51 -1.96 19.88
N ARG A 171 6.68 -2.40 19.38
CA ARG A 171 6.80 -3.25 18.18
C ARG A 171 7.45 -4.61 18.44
N TYR A 172 6.82 -5.67 17.94
CA TYR A 172 7.39 -7.02 17.84
C TYR A 172 7.70 -7.34 16.37
N ASN A 173 8.90 -7.86 16.12
CA ASN A 173 9.38 -8.19 14.77
C ASN A 173 9.57 -9.70 14.60
N ASN A 174 9.73 -10.13 13.35
CA ASN A 174 9.96 -11.53 12.97
C ASN A 174 8.89 -12.47 13.51
N CYS A 175 7.64 -12.02 13.51
CA CYS A 175 6.51 -12.84 13.92
C CYS A 175 6.22 -13.93 12.89
N SER A 176 5.95 -15.14 13.38
CA SER A 176 5.48 -16.28 12.60
C SER A 176 4.19 -15.94 11.87
N VAL A 177 3.98 -16.61 10.75
CA VAL A 177 2.79 -16.47 9.92
C VAL A 177 2.09 -17.81 9.76
N VAL A 178 0.76 -17.76 9.70
CA VAL A 178 -0.12 -18.89 9.43
C VAL A 178 -0.74 -18.73 8.06
N THR A 179 -0.81 -19.81 7.28
CA THR A 179 -1.55 -19.86 6.01
C THR A 179 -2.99 -20.31 6.25
N LYS A 180 -3.95 -19.51 5.77
CA LYS A 180 -5.38 -19.81 5.77
C LYS A 180 -5.81 -20.14 4.34
N ASN A 181 -6.48 -21.27 4.17
CA ASN A 181 -6.94 -21.75 2.86
C ASN A 181 -8.44 -21.50 2.69
N PHE A 182 -8.83 -21.10 1.49
CA PHE A 182 -10.20 -20.78 1.12
C PHE A 182 -10.71 -21.77 0.08
N SER A 183 -11.83 -22.40 0.40
CA SER A 183 -12.52 -23.33 -0.48
C SER A 183 -14.02 -23.04 -0.44
N SER A 184 -14.72 -23.45 -1.49
CA SER A 184 -16.17 -23.30 -1.56
C SER A 184 -16.86 -23.89 -0.33
N GLY A 185 -17.79 -23.12 0.27
CA GLY A 185 -18.58 -23.54 1.42
C GLY A 185 -17.83 -23.61 2.76
N ASN A 186 -16.62 -23.06 2.85
CA ASN A 186 -15.86 -23.06 4.12
C ASN A 186 -16.48 -22.07 5.13
N VAL A 187 -17.01 -22.59 6.25
CA VAL A 187 -17.68 -21.82 7.33
C VAL A 187 -16.74 -21.55 8.49
N GLY A 188 -15.61 -20.88 8.21
CA GLY A 188 -14.67 -20.44 9.22
C GLY A 188 -15.23 -19.34 10.14
N THR A 189 -14.44 -18.94 11.14
CA THR A 189 -14.76 -17.79 11.99
C THR A 189 -14.29 -16.49 11.30
N PRO A 190 -15.15 -15.49 11.09
CA PRO A 190 -14.74 -14.20 10.53
C PRO A 190 -13.69 -13.53 11.43
N GLY A 191 -12.78 -12.79 10.82
CA GLY A 191 -11.67 -12.12 11.52
C GLY A 191 -10.54 -13.05 12.00
N GLN A 192 -10.72 -14.37 11.91
CA GLN A 192 -9.73 -15.37 12.32
C GLN A 192 -9.36 -16.33 11.19
N ASP A 193 -10.36 -16.93 10.53
CA ASP A 193 -10.16 -17.91 9.47
C ASP A 193 -10.25 -17.31 8.08
N TYR A 194 -10.97 -16.20 7.92
CA TYR A 194 -11.01 -15.38 6.72
C TYR A 194 -11.16 -13.90 7.08
N PRO A 195 -10.80 -12.96 6.17
CA PRO A 195 -10.93 -11.53 6.39
C PRO A 195 -12.38 -11.09 6.61
N ASP A 196 -12.63 -10.09 7.44
CA ASP A 196 -13.93 -9.40 7.50
C ASP A 196 -14.18 -8.53 6.25
N GLY A 197 -13.11 -8.23 5.52
CA GLY A 197 -13.10 -7.39 4.34
C GLY A 197 -11.78 -6.64 4.26
N GLY A 198 -11.81 -5.42 3.74
CA GLY A 198 -10.64 -4.56 3.73
C GLY A 198 -10.70 -3.49 2.65
N PHE A 199 -9.55 -3.20 2.03
CA PHE A 199 -9.42 -2.04 1.14
C PHE A 199 -8.89 -2.46 -0.22
N SER A 200 -9.34 -1.75 -1.27
CA SER A 200 -8.85 -1.92 -2.63
C SER A 200 -8.42 -0.58 -3.25
N ASP A 201 -7.39 -0.59 -4.11
CA ASP A 201 -6.93 0.64 -4.79
C ASP A 201 -7.91 1.10 -5.88
N THR A 202 -8.83 0.23 -6.31
CA THR A 202 -9.90 0.49 -7.28
C THR A 202 -11.15 -0.34 -6.92
N GLU A 203 -12.31 0.06 -7.43
CA GLU A 203 -13.60 -0.61 -7.20
C GLU A 203 -13.60 -2.06 -7.70
N TYR A 204 -14.48 -2.88 -7.10
CA TYR A 204 -14.66 -4.28 -7.48
C TYR A 204 -14.98 -4.42 -8.95
N LEU A 205 -15.83 -3.55 -9.52
CA LEU A 205 -16.21 -3.61 -10.93
C LEU A 205 -15.01 -3.52 -11.87
N ILE A 206 -14.05 -2.63 -11.55
CA ILE A 206 -12.83 -2.44 -12.34
C ILE A 206 -11.97 -3.71 -12.29
N ASN A 207 -11.78 -4.24 -11.09
CA ASN A 207 -11.01 -5.47 -10.91
C ASN A 207 -11.71 -6.69 -11.52
N LYS A 208 -13.04 -6.79 -11.38
CA LYS A 208 -13.89 -7.83 -11.97
C LYS A 208 -13.68 -7.90 -13.47
N GLN A 209 -13.71 -6.76 -14.16
CA GLN A 209 -13.49 -6.68 -15.59
C GLN A 209 -12.03 -6.97 -15.98
N ASN A 210 -11.05 -6.48 -15.22
CA ASN A 210 -9.63 -6.72 -15.48
C ASN A 210 -9.23 -8.21 -15.35
N LEU A 211 -9.84 -8.90 -14.39
CA LEU A 211 -9.54 -10.30 -14.05
C LEU A 211 -10.53 -11.30 -14.65
N ALA A 212 -11.58 -10.83 -15.34
CA ALA A 212 -12.68 -11.65 -15.85
C ALA A 212 -13.35 -12.50 -14.76
N ILE A 213 -13.67 -11.87 -13.64
CA ILE A 213 -14.41 -12.48 -12.54
C ILE A 213 -15.89 -12.51 -12.90
N ASN A 214 -16.55 -13.64 -12.70
CA ASN A 214 -17.96 -13.80 -13.07
C ASN A 214 -18.90 -13.43 -11.91
N THR A 215 -18.47 -13.70 -10.69
CA THR A 215 -19.27 -13.47 -9.49
C THR A 215 -19.57 -11.99 -9.28
N ASP A 216 -20.81 -11.67 -8.90
CA ASP A 216 -21.24 -10.31 -8.59
C ASP A 216 -20.87 -9.90 -7.17
N LEU A 217 -20.64 -8.60 -6.96
CA LEU A 217 -20.30 -8.04 -5.65
C LEU A 217 -21.35 -8.42 -4.59
N SER A 218 -22.63 -8.33 -4.93
CA SER A 218 -23.74 -8.64 -4.02
C SER A 218 -23.76 -10.08 -3.52
N ALA A 219 -23.05 -11.01 -4.17
CA ALA A 219 -22.91 -12.39 -3.70
C ALA A 219 -21.88 -12.54 -2.56
N ILE A 220 -20.96 -11.58 -2.44
CA ILE A 220 -19.81 -11.66 -1.52
C ILE A 220 -19.74 -10.51 -0.51
N GLY A 221 -20.47 -9.41 -0.71
CA GLY A 221 -20.38 -8.25 0.17
C GLY A 221 -20.89 -6.95 -0.43
N THR A 222 -20.39 -5.85 0.12
CA THR A 222 -20.71 -4.49 -0.30
C THR A 222 -19.44 -3.64 -0.33
N GLU A 223 -19.47 -2.60 -1.16
CA GLU A 223 -18.41 -1.60 -1.26
C GLU A 223 -18.89 -0.23 -0.80
N LEU A 224 -17.99 0.50 -0.16
CA LEU A 224 -18.16 1.90 0.19
C LEU A 224 -17.02 2.70 -0.44
N ALA A 225 -17.37 3.77 -1.17
CA ALA A 225 -16.39 4.73 -1.64
C ALA A 225 -15.78 5.45 -0.43
N THR A 226 -14.47 5.35 -0.27
CA THR A 226 -13.78 6.06 0.83
C THR A 226 -13.63 7.54 0.53
N ASN A 227 -13.72 7.94 -0.74
CA ASN A 227 -13.41 9.28 -1.24
C ASN A 227 -11.98 9.72 -0.92
N ILE A 228 -11.08 8.76 -0.70
CA ILE A 228 -9.66 9.01 -0.42
C ILE A 228 -8.87 8.69 -1.66
N GLY A 229 -8.23 9.72 -2.23
CA GLY A 229 -7.34 9.60 -3.36
C GLY A 229 -5.99 9.01 -2.97
N GLN A 230 -5.50 8.09 -3.79
CA GLN A 230 -4.15 7.58 -3.75
C GLN A 230 -3.41 7.87 -5.05
N ALA A 231 -2.31 8.62 -4.95
CA ALA A 231 -1.41 8.88 -6.06
C ALA A 231 -0.44 7.71 -6.33
N PHE A 232 -0.15 7.51 -7.62
CA PHE A 232 0.81 6.55 -8.14
C PHE A 232 1.81 7.24 -9.05
N GLY A 233 3.01 6.68 -9.17
CA GLY A 233 4.06 7.19 -10.05
C GLY A 233 4.72 6.09 -10.85
N VAL A 234 5.26 6.46 -12.01
CA VAL A 234 6.19 5.59 -12.73
C VAL A 234 7.57 5.74 -12.09
N ALA A 235 8.08 4.65 -11.54
CA ALA A 235 9.40 4.53 -10.95
C ALA A 235 10.35 3.88 -11.96
N VAL A 236 11.58 4.39 -12.03
CA VAL A 236 12.63 3.91 -12.94
C VAL A 236 13.93 3.63 -12.20
N SER A 237 14.76 2.76 -12.76
CA SER A 237 16.16 2.60 -12.33
C SER A 237 16.96 3.89 -12.56
N TYR A 238 18.01 4.13 -11.76
CA TYR A 238 18.90 5.29 -11.92
C TYR A 238 19.52 5.41 -13.32
N PRO A 239 19.98 4.33 -13.97
CA PRO A 239 20.45 4.40 -15.34
C PRO A 239 19.40 4.92 -16.33
N LEU A 240 18.13 4.48 -16.19
CA LEU A 240 17.04 4.98 -17.04
C LEU A 240 16.68 6.43 -16.69
N TYR A 241 16.62 6.79 -15.40
CA TYR A 241 16.41 8.17 -14.96
C TYR A 241 17.44 9.11 -15.58
N TYR A 242 18.73 8.75 -15.48
CA TYR A 242 19.84 9.51 -16.03
C TYR A 242 19.74 9.65 -17.56
N ARG A 243 19.36 8.57 -18.27
CA ARG A 243 19.12 8.64 -19.73
C ARG A 243 18.01 9.64 -20.06
N LEU A 244 16.88 9.59 -19.36
CA LEU A 244 15.78 10.53 -19.57
C LEU A 244 16.18 11.97 -19.23
N GLN A 245 16.98 12.17 -18.19
CA GLN A 245 17.54 13.48 -17.82
C GLN A 245 18.43 14.05 -18.92
N ARG A 246 19.35 13.27 -19.47
CA ARG A 246 20.19 13.71 -20.61
C ARG A 246 19.36 14.02 -21.85
N ASN A 247 18.30 13.26 -22.11
CA ASN A 247 17.40 13.55 -23.21
C ASN A 247 16.71 14.91 -23.06
N ASP A 248 16.19 15.21 -21.87
CA ASP A 248 15.49 16.46 -21.60
C ASP A 248 16.44 17.66 -21.54
N ILE A 249 17.69 17.47 -21.09
CA ILE A 249 18.76 18.49 -21.18
C ILE A 249 19.02 18.84 -22.65
N LYS A 250 19.23 17.82 -23.48
CA LYS A 250 19.49 18.02 -24.92
C LYS A 250 18.29 18.62 -25.65
N ALA A 251 17.08 18.31 -25.23
CA ALA A 251 15.85 18.91 -25.76
C ALA A 251 15.59 20.34 -25.23
N GLY A 252 16.41 20.85 -24.31
CA GLY A 252 16.27 22.18 -23.72
C GLY A 252 15.16 22.29 -22.66
N TYR A 253 14.63 21.17 -22.17
CA TYR A 253 13.62 21.15 -21.10
C TYR A 253 14.24 21.16 -19.70
N LEU A 254 15.48 20.69 -19.56
CA LEU A 254 16.26 20.77 -18.33
C LEU A 254 17.53 21.58 -18.53
N SER A 255 17.99 22.25 -17.48
CA SER A 255 19.28 22.94 -17.46
C SER A 255 20.43 21.94 -17.61
N GLY A 256 21.52 22.33 -18.27
CA GLY A 256 22.76 21.54 -18.32
C GLY A 256 23.35 21.23 -16.94
N SER A 257 23.03 22.04 -15.91
CA SER A 257 23.41 21.78 -14.51
C SER A 257 22.73 20.54 -13.91
N CYS A 258 21.72 19.97 -14.59
CA CYS A 258 21.08 18.74 -14.19
C CYS A 258 21.87 17.48 -14.59
N ASP A 259 22.89 17.61 -15.43
CA ASP A 259 23.77 16.49 -15.75
C ASP A 259 24.71 16.22 -14.56
N SER A 260 24.54 15.09 -13.88
CA SER A 260 25.45 14.67 -12.80
C SER A 260 26.72 14.00 -13.31
N GLY A 261 26.82 13.73 -14.61
CA GLY A 261 27.91 12.95 -15.22
C GLY A 261 27.91 11.46 -14.84
N SER A 262 26.93 10.97 -14.07
CA SER A 262 26.93 9.60 -13.55
C SER A 262 25.53 8.96 -13.54
N ALA A 263 25.42 7.83 -14.23
CA ALA A 263 24.21 6.99 -14.23
C ALA A 263 23.95 6.27 -12.90
N SER A 264 24.96 6.11 -12.04
CA SER A 264 24.81 5.50 -10.71
C SER A 264 24.41 6.50 -9.63
N ALA A 265 24.48 7.80 -9.94
CA ALA A 265 24.10 8.90 -9.06
C ALA A 265 23.53 10.07 -9.90
N PRO A 266 22.33 9.90 -10.49
CA PRO A 266 21.66 10.99 -11.21
C PRO A 266 21.33 12.17 -10.30
N ASN A 267 21.10 13.35 -10.87
CA ASN A 267 20.62 14.50 -10.09
C ASN A 267 19.12 14.34 -9.80
N LEU A 268 18.79 14.02 -8.55
CA LEU A 268 17.42 13.71 -8.10
C LEU A 268 16.62 14.94 -7.61
N THR A 269 17.14 16.16 -7.78
CA THR A 269 16.40 17.36 -7.38
C THR A 269 15.14 17.52 -8.24
N LEU A 270 14.08 18.10 -7.67
CA LEU A 270 12.81 18.30 -8.38
C LEU A 270 12.98 19.09 -9.69
N ALA A 271 13.84 20.11 -9.69
CA ALA A 271 14.17 20.92 -10.85
C ALA A 271 14.81 20.10 -11.99
N CYS A 272 15.51 19.02 -11.64
CA CYS A 272 16.22 18.15 -12.57
C CYS A 272 15.48 16.85 -12.86
N GLN A 273 14.26 16.67 -12.33
CA GLN A 273 13.46 15.49 -12.57
C GLN A 273 13.04 15.40 -14.05
N PRO A 274 13.36 14.29 -14.73
CA PRO A 274 13.06 14.11 -16.14
C PRO A 274 11.62 13.67 -16.37
N ASN A 275 11.19 13.78 -17.62
CA ASN A 275 9.87 13.39 -18.08
C ASN A 275 9.88 12.07 -18.85
N LEU A 276 8.92 11.20 -18.53
CA LEU A 276 8.54 10.06 -19.35
C LEU A 276 7.11 10.29 -19.86
N PRO A 277 6.92 10.61 -21.16
CA PRO A 277 5.59 10.75 -21.72
C PRO A 277 4.76 9.49 -21.48
N ALA A 278 3.49 9.64 -21.08
CA ALA A 278 2.62 8.50 -20.74
C ALA A 278 2.51 7.48 -21.89
N GLN A 279 2.51 7.96 -23.13
CA GLN A 279 2.47 7.13 -24.34
C GLN A 279 3.69 6.21 -24.45
N ARG A 280 4.86 6.67 -24.00
CA ARG A 280 6.08 5.85 -24.01
C ARG A 280 5.99 4.74 -22.97
N TYR A 281 5.38 4.99 -21.81
CA TYR A 281 5.09 3.94 -20.84
C TYR A 281 4.03 2.97 -21.36
N THR A 282 2.93 3.47 -21.94
CA THR A 282 1.89 2.65 -22.62
C THR A 282 2.50 1.67 -23.61
N ALA A 283 3.42 2.12 -24.46
CA ALA A 283 4.08 1.25 -25.44
C ALA A 283 4.87 0.09 -24.80
N ILE A 284 5.48 0.32 -23.62
CA ILE A 284 6.20 -0.72 -22.87
C ILE A 284 5.23 -1.72 -22.24
N VAL A 285 4.10 -1.24 -21.70
CA VAL A 285 3.18 -2.08 -20.91
C VAL A 285 2.06 -2.77 -21.68
N GLY A 286 1.83 -2.37 -22.94
CA GLY A 286 0.82 -2.95 -23.83
C GLY A 286 1.34 -4.21 -24.52
N ARG A 287 0.55 -5.28 -24.50
CA ARG A 287 0.89 -6.59 -25.09
C ARG A 287 1.26 -6.48 -26.57
N ASP A 288 0.52 -5.70 -27.34
CA ASP A 288 0.71 -5.60 -28.79
C ASP A 288 1.79 -4.59 -29.17
N SER A 289 2.07 -3.61 -28.31
CA SER A 289 3.04 -2.54 -28.56
C SER A 289 4.45 -2.88 -28.09
N ILE A 290 4.61 -3.82 -27.16
CA ILE A 290 5.92 -4.14 -26.55
C ILE A 290 6.96 -4.62 -27.54
N ASN A 291 6.54 -5.24 -28.66
CA ASN A 291 7.43 -5.65 -29.74
C ASN A 291 8.09 -4.46 -30.47
N GLY A 292 7.54 -3.26 -30.34
CA GLY A 292 8.13 -2.01 -30.85
C GLY A 292 9.23 -1.42 -29.94
N VAL A 293 9.44 -1.99 -28.75
CA VAL A 293 10.51 -1.53 -27.84
C VAL A 293 11.85 -2.08 -28.30
N THR A 294 12.67 -1.21 -28.88
CA THR A 294 14.02 -1.53 -29.37
C THR A 294 15.11 -1.03 -28.43
N VAL A 295 16.36 -1.43 -28.65
CA VAL A 295 17.51 -0.97 -27.86
C VAL A 295 17.70 0.56 -27.88
N ASN A 296 17.13 1.27 -28.86
CA ASN A 296 17.22 2.74 -28.94
C ASN A 296 15.93 3.44 -28.51
N PHE A 297 14.99 2.72 -27.90
CA PHE A 297 13.64 3.22 -27.59
C PHE A 297 13.64 4.49 -26.72
N PHE A 298 14.64 4.63 -25.85
CA PHE A 298 14.80 5.82 -25.01
C PHE A 298 15.76 6.86 -25.58
N ASP A 299 16.38 6.65 -26.74
CA ASP A 299 17.47 7.52 -27.20
C ASP A 299 17.00 8.64 -28.13
N ASN A 300 17.73 9.75 -28.12
CA ASN A 300 17.60 10.83 -29.08
C ASN A 300 18.76 10.85 -30.10
N ASN A 301 18.94 9.76 -30.83
CA ASN A 301 19.77 9.63 -32.05
C ASN A 301 21.31 9.82 -31.91
N THR A 302 21.86 10.16 -30.72
CA THR A 302 23.32 10.33 -30.53
C THR A 302 23.90 9.61 -29.31
N ASP A 303 23.07 8.90 -28.56
CA ASP A 303 23.48 8.14 -27.39
C ASP A 303 23.61 6.67 -27.75
N THR A 304 24.50 5.94 -27.05
CA THR A 304 24.56 4.48 -27.15
C THR A 304 23.25 3.88 -26.67
N GLY A 305 22.74 2.84 -27.34
CA GLY A 305 21.56 2.08 -26.96
C GLY A 305 21.49 1.69 -25.47
N MET A 306 20.34 1.14 -25.05
CA MET A 306 20.13 0.61 -23.70
C MET A 306 21.35 -0.18 -23.21
N PRO A 307 21.86 0.10 -21.99
CA PRO A 307 22.91 -0.70 -21.38
C PRO A 307 22.52 -2.18 -21.35
N ASN A 308 23.46 -3.05 -21.73
CA ASN A 308 23.26 -4.50 -21.87
C ASN A 308 22.09 -4.91 -22.77
N SER A 309 21.56 -4.00 -23.59
CA SER A 309 20.38 -4.20 -24.45
C SER A 309 19.13 -4.69 -23.69
N LYS A 310 18.98 -4.32 -22.41
CA LYS A 310 17.89 -4.81 -21.55
C LYS A 310 17.07 -3.70 -20.91
N LEU A 311 15.76 -3.83 -21.02
CA LEU A 311 14.76 -3.13 -20.22
C LEU A 311 14.00 -4.15 -19.36
N HIS A 312 13.99 -3.95 -18.05
CA HIS A 312 13.11 -4.71 -17.15
C HIS A 312 11.78 -3.97 -16.96
N LEU A 313 10.70 -4.55 -17.47
CA LEU A 313 9.35 -4.15 -17.08
C LEU A 313 8.98 -4.90 -15.79
N VAL A 314 8.91 -4.16 -14.69
CA VAL A 314 8.65 -4.70 -13.35
C VAL A 314 7.21 -4.36 -12.97
N ARG A 315 6.33 -5.34 -13.15
CA ARG A 315 4.88 -5.21 -12.90
C ARG A 315 4.51 -5.70 -11.52
N ARG A 316 3.30 -5.34 -11.11
CA ARG A 316 2.61 -6.03 -10.01
C ARG A 316 1.76 -7.16 -10.59
N VAL A 317 1.49 -8.20 -9.79
CA VAL A 317 0.58 -9.30 -10.17
C VAL A 317 -0.81 -8.78 -10.57
N PRO A 318 -1.58 -9.53 -11.41
CA PRO A 318 -2.88 -9.08 -11.90
C PRO A 318 -3.88 -8.67 -10.80
N THR A 319 -3.84 -9.32 -9.64
CA THR A 319 -4.67 -9.03 -8.46
C THR A 319 -4.28 -7.76 -7.70
N SER A 320 -3.29 -7.01 -8.17
CA SER A 320 -2.86 -5.74 -7.57
C SER A 320 -3.69 -4.57 -8.06
N GLY A 321 -4.29 -3.82 -7.13
CA GLY A 321 -4.94 -2.55 -7.42
C GLY A 321 -4.00 -1.52 -8.07
N THR A 322 -2.72 -1.48 -7.70
CA THR A 322 -1.70 -0.69 -8.41
C THR A 322 -1.57 -1.10 -9.87
N GLN A 323 -1.74 -2.40 -10.17
CA GLN A 323 -1.76 -2.91 -11.55
C GLN A 323 -3.06 -2.52 -12.26
N SER A 324 -4.20 -2.58 -11.57
CA SER A 324 -5.50 -2.11 -12.09
C SER A 324 -5.48 -0.61 -12.40
N ALA A 325 -4.97 0.22 -11.50
CA ALA A 325 -4.75 1.65 -11.68
C ALA A 325 -3.84 1.94 -12.89
N SER A 326 -2.73 1.20 -13.01
CA SER A 326 -1.83 1.30 -14.17
C SER A 326 -2.52 0.91 -15.47
N ASN A 327 -3.33 -0.15 -15.46
CA ASN A 327 -4.06 -0.59 -16.65
C ASN A 327 -5.12 0.44 -17.07
N ALA A 328 -5.86 1.00 -16.09
CA ALA A 328 -6.83 2.04 -16.35
C ALA A 328 -6.17 3.30 -16.93
N ARG A 329 -5.02 3.72 -16.38
CA ARG A 329 -4.33 4.95 -16.82
C ARG A 329 -3.68 4.83 -18.20
N PHE A 330 -2.95 3.75 -18.43
CA PHE A 330 -2.04 3.64 -19.58
C PHE A 330 -2.56 2.76 -20.69
N LEU A 331 -3.40 1.78 -20.36
CA LEU A 331 -3.97 0.85 -21.33
C LEU A 331 -5.46 1.11 -21.56
N GLY A 332 -6.07 2.05 -20.84
CA GLY A 332 -7.51 2.28 -20.87
C GLY A 332 -8.33 1.06 -20.45
N LYS A 333 -7.74 0.05 -19.79
CA LYS A 333 -8.45 -1.19 -19.43
C LYS A 333 -8.90 -1.13 -17.96
N PRO A 334 -10.20 -1.31 -17.66
CA PRO A 334 -11.31 -1.65 -18.56
C PRO A 334 -12.10 -0.43 -19.09
N CYS A 335 -11.70 0.78 -18.76
CA CYS A 335 -12.47 2.02 -18.97
C CYS A 335 -12.76 2.41 -20.44
N ALA A 336 -12.00 1.88 -21.39
CA ALA A 336 -12.13 2.12 -22.82
C ALA A 336 -12.63 0.86 -23.57
N THR A 337 -13.42 0.02 -22.89
CA THR A 337 -14.11 -1.13 -23.49
C THR A 337 -15.46 -0.68 -24.08
N GLY A 338 -15.77 -1.05 -25.35
CA GLY A 338 -16.99 -0.62 -26.04
C GLY A 338 -16.82 -0.41 -27.56
N VAL A 339 -17.83 0.15 -28.24
CA VAL A 339 -17.88 0.25 -29.72
C VAL A 339 -16.77 1.16 -30.30
N SER A 340 -16.22 2.09 -29.51
CA SER A 340 -15.13 3.01 -29.88
C SER A 340 -13.74 2.58 -29.37
N GLN A 341 -13.52 1.27 -29.23
CA GLN A 341 -12.35 0.57 -28.67
C GLN A 341 -11.02 1.36 -28.57
N GLY A 342 -10.42 1.31 -27.38
CA GLY A 342 -9.04 1.74 -27.14
C GLY A 342 -8.31 0.99 -26.02
N ALA A 343 -9.01 0.07 -25.33
CA ALA A 343 -8.41 -0.73 -24.27
C ALA A 343 -7.38 -1.72 -24.84
N GLN A 344 -6.19 -1.74 -24.23
CA GLN A 344 -5.12 -2.68 -24.58
C GLN A 344 -4.95 -3.74 -23.50
N ASP A 345 -4.59 -4.95 -23.91
CA ASP A 345 -4.20 -5.97 -22.96
C ASP A 345 -2.82 -5.68 -22.37
N PRO A 346 -2.62 -5.90 -21.07
CA PRO A 346 -1.31 -5.76 -20.46
C PRO A 346 -0.35 -6.84 -20.97
N ALA A 347 0.88 -6.43 -21.32
CA ALA A 347 2.00 -7.36 -21.50
C ALA A 347 2.29 -8.06 -20.17
N ARG A 348 2.26 -9.39 -20.13
CA ARG A 348 2.38 -10.18 -18.90
C ARG A 348 3.71 -10.90 -18.77
N GLY A 349 4.01 -11.39 -17.58
CA GLY A 349 5.00 -12.45 -17.40
C GLY A 349 4.29 -13.81 -17.37
N LEU A 350 4.99 -14.94 -17.55
CA LEU A 350 4.44 -16.26 -17.23
C LEU A 350 3.99 -16.25 -15.77
N ILE A 351 2.75 -16.61 -15.46
CA ILE A 351 2.32 -16.87 -14.08
C ILE A 351 2.75 -18.31 -13.77
N SER A 352 3.81 -18.48 -12.98
CA SER A 352 4.07 -19.76 -12.29
C SER A 352 3.74 -19.55 -10.83
N GLY A 353 2.83 -20.36 -10.28
CA GLY A 353 2.23 -20.16 -8.95
C GLY A 353 3.26 -19.94 -7.83
N THR A 354 2.83 -19.20 -6.79
CA THR A 354 3.47 -18.98 -5.47
C THR A 354 4.96 -18.62 -5.41
N THR A 355 5.64 -18.49 -6.55
CA THR A 355 7.07 -18.19 -6.69
C THR A 355 7.22 -17.16 -7.80
N PRO A 356 8.04 -16.10 -7.64
CA PRO A 356 8.31 -15.16 -8.72
C PRO A 356 8.76 -15.94 -9.95
N SER A 357 7.99 -15.86 -11.03
CA SER A 357 8.26 -16.66 -12.21
C SER A 357 9.56 -16.23 -12.87
N SER A 358 10.41 -17.22 -13.12
CA SER A 358 11.46 -17.13 -14.12
C SER A 358 10.80 -17.04 -15.50
N GLU A 359 10.90 -15.86 -16.12
CA GLU A 359 10.79 -15.56 -17.56
C GLU A 359 9.67 -16.27 -18.36
N GLY A 360 8.70 -15.49 -18.86
CA GLY A 360 7.86 -15.93 -19.99
C GLY A 360 6.72 -15.02 -20.40
N ASP A 361 6.13 -15.40 -21.55
CA ASP A 361 5.06 -14.86 -22.42
C ASP A 361 4.90 -13.33 -22.55
N ASN A 362 5.33 -12.76 -23.69
CA ASN A 362 5.48 -11.33 -24.03
C ASN A 362 6.85 -10.70 -23.73
N SER A 363 7.74 -11.35 -22.96
CA SER A 363 9.15 -10.91 -22.92
C SER A 363 9.77 -11.00 -24.31
N THR A 364 10.55 -9.99 -24.68
CA THR A 364 11.25 -9.89 -25.98
C THR A 364 12.76 -10.02 -25.78
N ALA A 365 13.53 -10.00 -26.87
CA ALA A 365 14.99 -9.95 -26.77
C ALA A 365 15.52 -8.69 -26.04
N VAL A 366 14.70 -7.63 -25.96
CA VAL A 366 15.05 -6.34 -25.35
C VAL A 366 14.33 -6.12 -24.03
N VAL A 367 13.09 -6.61 -23.89
CA VAL A 367 12.25 -6.36 -22.71
C VAL A 367 12.03 -7.63 -21.91
N LYS A 368 12.47 -7.62 -20.66
CA LYS A 368 12.19 -8.66 -19.68
C LYS A 368 11.03 -8.25 -18.78
N ILE A 369 9.98 -9.05 -18.75
CA ILE A 369 8.81 -8.79 -17.90
C ILE A 369 8.88 -9.64 -16.65
N THR A 370 8.63 -9.04 -15.49
CA THR A 370 8.48 -9.75 -14.21
C THR A 370 7.27 -9.21 -13.45
N GLU A 371 6.54 -10.09 -12.75
CA GLU A 371 5.37 -9.73 -11.97
C GLU A 371 5.61 -10.03 -10.48
N TRP A 372 5.34 -9.03 -9.64
CA TRP A 372 5.64 -9.10 -8.20
C TRP A 372 4.39 -8.91 -7.33
N PRO A 373 4.26 -9.67 -6.24
CA PRO A 373 3.08 -9.61 -5.39
C PRO A 373 3.00 -8.30 -4.58
N SER A 374 4.14 -7.68 -4.28
CA SER A 374 4.24 -6.49 -3.42
C SER A 374 4.99 -5.34 -4.09
N THR A 375 4.74 -4.12 -3.61
CA THR A 375 5.51 -2.93 -3.98
C THR A 375 7.00 -3.09 -3.62
N GLY A 376 7.31 -3.79 -2.52
CA GLY A 376 8.68 -4.12 -2.13
C GLY A 376 9.42 -4.92 -3.21
N GLY A 377 8.76 -5.92 -3.81
CA GLY A 377 9.34 -6.69 -4.93
C GLY A 377 9.67 -5.83 -6.14
N VAL A 378 8.81 -4.86 -6.46
CA VAL A 378 9.05 -3.91 -7.57
C VAL A 378 10.30 -3.08 -7.29
N LYS A 379 10.40 -2.47 -6.11
CA LYS A 379 11.56 -1.65 -5.71
C LYS A 379 12.87 -2.44 -5.76
N THR A 380 12.90 -3.64 -5.17
CA THR A 380 14.07 -4.52 -5.19
C THR A 380 14.56 -4.83 -6.61
N LYS A 381 13.67 -4.95 -7.60
CA LYS A 381 14.06 -5.17 -9.00
C LYS A 381 14.53 -3.91 -9.70
N LEU A 382 13.94 -2.75 -9.41
CA LEU A 382 14.47 -1.47 -9.87
C LEU A 382 15.90 -1.25 -9.32
N ASP A 383 16.12 -1.58 -8.05
CA ASP A 383 17.42 -1.50 -7.38
C ASP A 383 18.46 -2.46 -7.96
N ALA A 384 18.06 -3.70 -8.21
CA ALA A 384 18.92 -4.69 -8.83
C ALA A 384 19.33 -4.27 -10.25
N ALA A 385 18.40 -3.72 -11.03
CA ALA A 385 18.70 -3.19 -12.36
C ALA A 385 19.68 -2.00 -12.28
N SER A 386 19.46 -1.05 -11.36
CA SER A 386 20.39 0.05 -11.14
C SER A 386 21.79 -0.41 -10.76
N GLN A 387 21.90 -1.44 -9.91
CA GLN A 387 23.20 -2.04 -9.54
C GLN A 387 23.88 -2.74 -10.73
N ALA A 388 23.11 -3.34 -11.61
CA ALA A 388 23.60 -3.95 -12.85
C ALA A 388 23.87 -2.94 -13.98
N GLY A 389 23.55 -1.65 -13.76
CA GLY A 389 23.63 -0.62 -14.80
C GLY A 389 22.56 -0.74 -15.88
N GLU A 390 21.48 -1.49 -15.64
CA GLU A 390 20.42 -1.81 -16.59
C GLU A 390 19.21 -0.87 -16.45
N PHE A 391 18.38 -0.80 -17.50
CA PHE A 391 17.15 -0.03 -17.47
C PHE A 391 16.03 -0.86 -16.84
N ALA A 392 15.26 -0.26 -15.95
CA ALA A 392 14.05 -0.86 -15.41
C ALA A 392 12.97 0.19 -15.16
N VAL A 393 11.72 -0.22 -15.26
CA VAL A 393 10.55 0.64 -15.06
C VAL A 393 9.41 -0.16 -14.42
N GLY A 394 8.65 0.49 -13.54
CA GLY A 394 7.45 -0.07 -12.91
C GLY A 394 6.56 1.01 -12.31
N VAL A 395 5.37 0.63 -11.83
CA VAL A 395 4.48 1.54 -11.08
C VAL A 395 4.58 1.27 -9.59
N VAL A 396 4.67 2.35 -8.81
CA VAL A 396 4.70 2.34 -7.36
C VAL A 396 3.77 3.44 -6.84
N SER A 397 3.11 3.21 -5.70
CA SER A 397 2.32 4.22 -5.00
C SER A 397 3.20 5.37 -4.47
N ALA A 398 2.70 6.59 -4.51
CA ALA A 398 3.42 7.80 -4.06
C ALA A 398 3.63 7.88 -2.53
N GLU A 399 3.04 6.96 -1.76
CA GLU A 399 3.43 6.76 -0.34
C GLU A 399 4.90 6.33 -0.19
N ASN A 400 5.47 5.67 -1.21
CA ASN A 400 6.86 5.24 -1.20
C ASN A 400 7.77 6.42 -1.52
N THR A 401 8.80 6.63 -0.70
CA THR A 401 9.81 7.66 -0.95
C THR A 401 11.11 6.99 -1.38
N PRO A 402 11.67 7.31 -2.56
CA PRO A 402 13.01 6.86 -2.89
C PRO A 402 14.00 7.48 -1.91
N ALA A 403 14.81 6.66 -1.23
CA ALA A 403 15.69 7.13 -0.15
C ALA A 403 16.93 7.92 -0.63
N GLY A 404 17.09 8.13 -1.94
CA GLY A 404 18.14 8.95 -2.54
C GLY A 404 19.48 8.23 -2.74
N ALA A 405 20.41 8.88 -3.45
CA ALA A 405 21.72 8.32 -3.77
C ALA A 405 22.59 8.19 -2.50
N GLY A 406 22.71 6.97 -1.97
CA GLY A 406 23.43 6.65 -0.73
C GLY A 406 22.71 5.59 0.13
N ALA A 407 21.40 5.42 -0.08
CA ALA A 407 20.61 4.35 0.50
C ALA A 407 20.54 3.12 -0.44
N ASN A 408 20.00 2.01 0.08
CA ASN A 408 19.78 0.79 -0.72
C ASN A 408 18.71 0.97 -1.82
N ASP A 409 17.91 2.05 -1.76
CA ASP A 409 16.96 2.44 -2.82
C ASP A 409 17.68 3.23 -3.94
N ARG A 410 17.90 2.57 -5.08
CA ARG A 410 18.45 3.11 -6.32
C ARG A 410 17.37 3.19 -7.40
N TRP A 411 16.25 3.83 -7.10
CA TRP A 411 15.17 4.11 -8.04
C TRP A 411 14.61 5.50 -7.80
N ALA A 412 13.92 6.08 -8.78
CA ALA A 412 13.30 7.38 -8.62
C ALA A 412 12.02 7.50 -9.47
N PHE A 413 11.10 8.37 -9.05
CA PHE A 413 9.94 8.72 -9.87
C PHE A 413 10.33 9.68 -11.00
N VAL A 414 9.66 9.53 -12.15
CA VAL A 414 9.74 10.48 -13.27
C VAL A 414 8.45 11.29 -13.38
N LYS A 415 8.54 12.45 -14.03
CA LYS A 415 7.35 13.21 -14.41
C LYS A 415 6.55 12.45 -15.46
N LEU A 416 5.22 12.49 -15.34
CA LEU A 416 4.31 12.09 -16.41
C LEU A 416 3.72 13.34 -17.03
N ASN A 417 3.82 13.48 -18.35
CA ASN A 417 3.33 14.65 -19.07
C ASN A 417 3.81 15.98 -18.45
N ARG A 418 5.07 15.98 -17.97
CA ARG A 418 5.76 17.10 -17.29
C ARG A 418 5.28 17.45 -15.88
N VAL A 419 4.38 16.68 -15.30
CA VAL A 419 3.92 16.87 -13.92
C VAL A 419 4.55 15.82 -13.01
N SER A 420 5.04 16.27 -11.85
CA SER A 420 5.72 15.41 -10.89
C SER A 420 4.73 14.68 -9.99
N PRO A 421 4.86 13.36 -9.75
CA PRO A 421 4.12 12.68 -8.70
C PRO A 421 4.61 13.03 -7.28
N ASN A 422 5.81 13.60 -7.15
CA ASN A 422 6.48 13.82 -5.87
C ASN A 422 7.07 15.25 -5.76
N PRO A 423 6.25 16.30 -5.95
CA PRO A 423 6.69 17.71 -5.95
C PRO A 423 7.04 18.23 -4.55
N ASP A 424 6.48 17.61 -3.51
CA ASP A 424 6.56 18.03 -2.12
C ASP A 424 6.89 16.83 -1.21
N ALA A 425 7.14 17.08 0.08
CA ALA A 425 7.51 16.03 1.02
C ALA A 425 6.40 14.96 1.18
N GLN A 426 5.15 15.36 0.95
CA GLN A 426 3.94 14.55 1.00
C GLN A 426 3.56 13.92 -0.35
N GLN A 427 4.30 14.20 -1.43
CA GLN A 427 4.09 13.60 -2.75
C GLN A 427 2.64 13.63 -3.26
N ARG A 428 1.97 14.79 -3.12
CA ARG A 428 0.56 14.91 -3.51
C ARG A 428 0.12 16.30 -3.94
N ALA A 429 0.98 17.34 -3.86
CA ALA A 429 0.57 18.71 -4.17
C ALA A 429 -0.05 18.85 -5.57
N GLU A 430 0.54 18.21 -6.58
CA GLU A 430 0.05 18.25 -7.97
C GLU A 430 -1.22 17.38 -8.17
N ALA A 431 -1.39 16.32 -7.38
CA ALA A 431 -2.62 15.52 -7.39
C ALA A 431 -3.78 16.30 -6.76
N LEU A 432 -3.52 17.02 -5.67
CA LEU A 432 -4.47 17.92 -5.02
C LEU A 432 -4.88 19.07 -5.95
N ASP A 433 -3.93 19.62 -6.69
CA ASP A 433 -4.16 20.71 -7.64
C ASP A 433 -4.90 20.27 -8.91
N GLY A 434 -4.96 18.96 -9.18
CA GLY A 434 -5.58 18.37 -10.37
C GLY A 434 -4.67 18.34 -11.61
N SER A 435 -3.44 18.82 -11.51
CA SER A 435 -2.46 18.78 -12.60
C SER A 435 -1.88 17.37 -12.81
N TYR A 436 -1.82 16.55 -11.75
CA TYR A 436 -1.36 15.17 -11.81
C TYR A 436 -2.55 14.20 -11.75
N ASP A 437 -2.74 13.40 -12.81
CA ASP A 437 -3.96 12.60 -12.99
C ASP A 437 -3.83 11.11 -12.69
N PHE A 438 -2.62 10.65 -12.33
CA PHE A 438 -2.38 9.25 -12.01
C PHE A 438 -2.63 8.95 -10.54
N TRP A 439 -3.89 9.10 -10.15
CA TRP A 439 -4.42 8.72 -8.84
C TRP A 439 -5.83 8.15 -8.97
N TYR A 440 -6.21 7.30 -8.02
CA TYR A 440 -7.52 6.63 -7.94
C TYR A 440 -8.04 6.65 -6.51
N GLU A 441 -9.36 6.50 -6.34
CA GLU A 441 -9.98 6.49 -5.03
C GLU A 441 -9.94 5.09 -4.43
N LEU A 442 -9.55 5.00 -3.16
CA LEU A 442 -9.62 3.75 -2.39
C LEU A 442 -11.08 3.37 -2.17
N VAL A 443 -11.31 2.07 -2.06
CA VAL A 443 -12.64 1.50 -1.80
C VAL A 443 -12.55 0.58 -0.60
N ALA A 444 -13.51 0.71 0.32
CA ALA A 444 -13.66 -0.21 1.43
C ALA A 444 -14.65 -1.31 1.04
N PHE A 445 -14.32 -2.55 1.37
CA PHE A 445 -15.16 -3.72 1.14
C PHE A 445 -15.49 -4.37 2.48
N THR A 446 -16.77 -4.66 2.69
CA THR A 446 -17.25 -5.45 3.84
C THR A 446 -17.90 -6.72 3.33
N ALA A 447 -17.45 -7.86 3.85
CA ALA A 447 -17.89 -9.16 3.40
C ALA A 447 -19.32 -9.50 3.87
N ALA A 448 -20.07 -10.20 3.02
CA ALA A 448 -21.41 -10.72 3.29
C ALA A 448 -21.61 -12.09 2.62
N GLY A 449 -22.82 -12.63 2.69
CA GLY A 449 -23.17 -13.90 2.06
C GLY A 449 -22.55 -15.09 2.79
N VAL A 450 -21.95 -16.03 2.03
CA VAL A 450 -21.38 -17.29 2.56
C VAL A 450 -20.23 -17.10 3.55
N SER A 451 -19.62 -15.92 3.54
CA SER A 451 -18.46 -15.55 4.35
C SER A 451 -18.66 -14.14 4.88
N SER A 452 -19.68 -13.95 5.71
CA SER A 452 -20.05 -12.62 6.22
C SER A 452 -19.04 -12.11 7.24
N ALA A 453 -18.77 -10.81 7.21
CA ALA A 453 -17.98 -10.13 8.22
C ALA A 453 -18.59 -10.32 9.62
N SER A 454 -17.74 -10.30 10.65
CA SER A 454 -18.21 -10.08 12.01
C SER A 454 -18.82 -8.67 12.15
N PRO A 455 -19.79 -8.47 13.05
CA PRO A 455 -20.32 -7.12 13.34
C PRO A 455 -19.19 -6.15 13.71
N GLU A 456 -18.27 -6.59 14.57
CA GLU A 456 -17.08 -5.85 14.96
C GLU A 456 -16.16 -5.50 13.79
N GLY A 457 -15.96 -6.43 12.85
CA GLY A 457 -15.15 -6.20 11.65
C GLY A 457 -15.77 -5.16 10.71
N ALA A 458 -17.09 -5.24 10.50
CA ALA A 458 -17.82 -4.26 9.69
C ALA A 458 -17.73 -2.84 10.30
N GLU A 459 -17.87 -2.72 11.61
CA GLU A 459 -17.73 -1.44 12.31
C GLU A 459 -16.31 -0.89 12.25
N LEU A 460 -15.29 -1.75 12.43
CA LEU A 460 -13.90 -1.32 12.29
C LEU A 460 -13.61 -0.80 10.88
N ILE A 461 -14.08 -1.48 9.83
CA ILE A 461 -13.89 -1.05 8.44
C ILE A 461 -14.53 0.33 8.20
N ALA A 462 -15.73 0.56 8.72
CA ALA A 462 -16.40 1.86 8.63
C ALA A 462 -15.65 2.98 9.39
N ALA A 463 -15.17 2.69 10.61
CA ALA A 463 -14.42 3.63 11.42
C ALA A 463 -13.05 3.98 10.81
N VAL A 464 -12.34 2.98 10.26
CA VAL A 464 -11.09 3.19 9.50
C VAL A 464 -11.37 4.02 8.26
N THR A 465 -12.44 3.74 7.53
CA THR A 465 -12.81 4.53 6.33
C THR A 465 -13.00 6.01 6.65
N THR A 466 -13.64 6.31 7.78
CA THR A 466 -13.88 7.69 8.24
C THR A 466 -12.59 8.41 8.59
N THR A 467 -11.65 7.73 9.25
CA THR A 467 -10.38 8.32 9.72
C THR A 467 -9.32 8.42 8.62
N LEU A 468 -9.39 7.62 7.55
CA LEU A 468 -8.44 7.68 6.43
C LEU A 468 -8.33 9.08 5.81
N GLY A 469 -9.45 9.83 5.74
CA GLY A 469 -9.49 11.18 5.17
C GLY A 469 -8.84 12.26 6.02
N GLU A 470 -8.52 11.98 7.27
CA GLU A 470 -7.85 12.90 8.19
C GLU A 470 -6.32 12.74 8.13
N THR A 471 -5.83 11.73 7.40
CA THR A 471 -4.42 11.36 7.43
C THR A 471 -3.54 12.30 6.61
N ASP A 472 -2.55 12.93 7.25
CA ASP A 472 -1.48 13.67 6.58
C ASP A 472 -0.39 12.72 6.06
N LEU A 473 -0.74 11.87 5.09
CA LEU A 473 0.16 10.84 4.57
C LEU A 473 0.62 11.08 3.14
N LYS A 474 1.80 10.53 2.86
CA LYS A 474 2.42 10.64 1.55
C LYS A 474 1.55 9.99 0.49
N GLY A 475 1.27 10.71 -0.60
CA GLY A 475 0.49 10.21 -1.73
C GLY A 475 -0.99 9.94 -1.42
N ILE A 476 -1.48 10.27 -0.22
CA ILE A 476 -2.87 10.08 0.21
C ILE A 476 -3.50 11.44 0.48
N PHE A 477 -4.75 11.62 0.04
CA PHE A 477 -5.52 12.85 0.21
C PHE A 477 -7.02 12.58 0.19
N ALA A 478 -7.80 13.50 0.75
CA ALA A 478 -9.25 13.48 0.64
C ALA A 478 -9.70 14.06 -0.71
N THR A 479 -10.81 13.57 -1.28
CA THR A 479 -11.52 14.25 -2.36
C THR A 479 -12.65 15.11 -1.79
N PRO A 480 -13.25 16.06 -2.55
CA PRO A 480 -14.33 16.90 -2.05
C PRO A 480 -15.53 16.12 -1.46
N ALA A 481 -15.73 14.87 -1.88
CA ALA A 481 -16.79 14.00 -1.39
C ALA A 481 -16.50 13.36 -0.02
N ALA A 482 -15.26 13.39 0.47
CA ALA A 482 -14.88 12.75 1.74
C ALA A 482 -15.47 13.44 2.97
N GLY A 483 -15.83 14.73 2.86
CA GLY A 483 -16.26 15.54 4.01
C GLY A 483 -15.21 15.65 5.12
N ALA A 484 -13.96 15.28 4.83
CA ALA A 484 -12.86 15.23 5.79
C ALA A 484 -12.22 16.62 5.97
N SER A 485 -11.59 16.83 7.13
CA SER A 485 -10.85 18.04 7.45
C SER A 485 -9.42 18.06 6.88
N GLY A 486 -8.98 16.93 6.29
CA GLY A 486 -7.64 16.76 5.74
C GLY A 486 -7.41 17.47 4.39
N PRO A 487 -6.19 17.35 3.83
CA PRO A 487 -5.82 17.90 2.54
C PRO A 487 -6.76 17.39 1.45
N THR A 488 -7.52 18.31 0.84
CA THR A 488 -8.60 17.98 -0.11
C THR A 488 -8.23 18.39 -1.53
N SER A 489 -8.37 17.48 -2.50
CA SER A 489 -8.15 17.78 -3.92
C SER A 489 -9.23 18.71 -4.48
N ARG A 490 -8.94 19.36 -5.61
CA ARG A 490 -9.92 20.21 -6.31
C ARG A 490 -11.09 19.41 -6.91
N GLY A 491 -10.89 18.14 -7.22
CA GLY A 491 -11.90 17.28 -7.83
C GLY A 491 -11.87 15.85 -7.29
N GLY A 492 -12.85 15.05 -7.73
CA GLY A 492 -13.06 13.66 -7.31
C GLY A 492 -13.35 12.72 -8.49
N ARG A 493 -13.28 11.41 -8.21
CA ARG A 493 -13.76 10.35 -9.11
C ARG A 493 -15.08 9.75 -8.65
N PHE A 494 -15.52 10.06 -7.42
CA PHE A 494 -16.83 9.72 -6.86
C PHE A 494 -17.17 8.21 -6.93
N GLY A 495 -16.18 7.36 -6.63
CA GLY A 495 -16.30 5.90 -6.69
C GLY A 495 -16.35 5.33 -8.10
N ASN A 496 -15.82 6.05 -9.08
CA ASN A 496 -15.71 5.58 -10.46
C ASN A 496 -14.32 5.85 -11.06
N SER A 497 -13.41 4.88 -10.95
CA SER A 497 -12.08 4.94 -11.56
C SER A 497 -12.06 5.24 -13.07
N CYS A 498 -13.15 4.96 -13.81
CA CYS A 498 -13.24 5.26 -15.23
C CYS A 498 -13.71 6.69 -15.55
N GLN A 499 -14.17 7.43 -14.55
CA GLN A 499 -14.51 8.83 -14.72
C GLN A 499 -13.23 9.69 -14.76
N PHE A 500 -13.23 10.71 -15.61
CA PHE A 500 -12.25 11.80 -15.48
C PHE A 500 -12.48 12.55 -14.16
N GLN A 501 -11.45 13.24 -13.67
CA GLN A 501 -11.60 14.07 -12.47
C GLN A 501 -12.67 15.15 -12.73
N GLY A 502 -13.77 15.07 -12.00
CA GLY A 502 -14.82 16.09 -12.02
C GLY A 502 -14.55 17.13 -10.95
N GLU A 503 -14.75 18.40 -11.28
CA GLU A 503 -14.84 19.50 -10.31
C GLU A 503 -16.18 19.44 -9.55
#